data_AF-A0A923B4C5-F1
#
_entry.id   AF-A0A923B4C5-F1
#
_cell.length_a   1.000
_cell.length_b   1.000
_cell.length_c   1.000
_cell.angle_alpha   90.00
_cell.angle_beta   90.00
_cell.angle_gamma   90.00
#
_symmetry.space_group_name_H-M   'P 1'
#
loop_
_entity.id
_entity.type
_entity.pdbx_description
1 polymer ?
#
loop_
_entity_poly.entity_id
_entity_poly.type
_entity_poly.pdbx_seq_one_letter_code
_entity_poly.pdbx_strand_id
1 'polypeptide(L)'
;MQIMKALWDDCQGAVLSAELVLLGTVGVLGSIVGLNAVASAVNGEMVELAQGFRSLDQSYVIRGHQSCGAWTAGSYYRQAHVEESVAAICAQGELDRDVVEEQIRGQRGDYTPPEQQGDFGTGEAMPENDIRTTPNDA
;
A
#
# COMPACT_ATOMS: atom_id res chain seq x y z
N MET A 1 -66.86 -9.59 -21.58
CA MET A 1 -65.59 -9.64 -20.80
C MET A 1 -64.51 -10.39 -21.58
N GLN A 2 -63.99 -9.82 -22.66
CA GLN A 2 -62.87 -10.43 -23.40
C GLN A 2 -61.52 -9.82 -23.01
N ILE A 3 -61.50 -8.52 -22.72
CA ILE A 3 -60.32 -7.79 -22.21
C ILE A 3 -59.78 -8.34 -20.89
N MET A 4 -60.66 -8.69 -19.93
CA MET A 4 -60.21 -9.26 -18.66
C MET A 4 -59.64 -10.69 -18.79
N LYS A 5 -60.08 -11.45 -19.81
CA LYS A 5 -59.51 -12.77 -20.12
C LYS A 5 -58.16 -12.65 -20.80
N ALA A 6 -58.03 -11.72 -21.76
CA ALA A 6 -56.77 -11.42 -22.42
C ALA A 6 -55.68 -10.98 -21.43
N LEU A 7 -56.01 -10.12 -20.45
CA LEU A 7 -55.09 -9.71 -19.40
C LEU A 7 -54.67 -10.84 -18.45
N TRP A 8 -55.53 -11.84 -18.24
CA TRP A 8 -55.25 -12.99 -17.38
C TRP A 8 -54.32 -14.02 -18.06
N ASP A 9 -54.44 -14.18 -19.39
CA ASP A 9 -53.56 -15.03 -20.18
C ASP A 9 -52.20 -14.36 -20.50
N ASP A 10 -52.09 -13.03 -20.41
CA ASP A 10 -50.86 -12.25 -20.65
C ASP A 10 -49.85 -12.27 -19.48
N CYS A 11 -50.21 -12.86 -18.34
CA CYS A 11 -49.33 -12.96 -17.17
C CYS A 11 -48.09 -13.83 -17.40
N GLN A 12 -48.08 -14.70 -18.42
CA GLN A 12 -46.91 -15.53 -18.73
C GLN A 12 -45.66 -14.69 -19.09
N GLY A 13 -45.83 -13.53 -19.74
CA GLY A 13 -44.73 -12.62 -20.06
C GLY A 13 -44.28 -11.75 -18.88
N ALA A 14 -45.21 -11.36 -18.00
CA ALA A 14 -44.92 -10.56 -16.81
C ALA A 14 -44.12 -11.34 -15.75
N VAL A 15 -44.41 -12.62 -15.56
CA VAL A 15 -43.69 -13.49 -14.61
C VAL A 15 -42.26 -13.76 -15.08
N LEU A 16 -42.05 -13.99 -16.37
CA LEU A 16 -40.72 -14.20 -16.95
C LEU A 16 -39.84 -12.94 -16.86
N SER A 17 -40.44 -11.76 -17.03
CA SER A 17 -39.75 -10.47 -16.84
C SER A 17 -39.34 -10.24 -15.39
N ALA A 18 -40.22 -10.56 -14.42
CA ALA A 18 -39.92 -10.44 -13.00
C ALA A 18 -38.78 -11.38 -12.56
N GLU A 19 -38.75 -12.61 -13.07
CA GLU A 19 -37.68 -13.59 -12.81
C GLU A 19 -36.34 -13.13 -13.38
N LEU A 20 -36.33 -12.59 -14.61
CA LEU A 20 -35.12 -12.07 -15.24
C LEU A 20 -34.56 -10.85 -14.50
N VAL A 21 -35.42 -9.96 -13.99
CA VAL A 21 -35.01 -8.82 -13.16
C VAL A 21 -34.41 -9.31 -11.83
N LEU A 22 -35.01 -10.33 -11.21
CA LEU A 22 -34.49 -10.91 -9.97
C LEU A 22 -33.13 -11.58 -10.20
N LEU A 23 -32.98 -12.40 -11.24
CA LEU A 23 -31.69 -13.00 -11.59
C LEU A 23 -30.64 -11.95 -11.99
N GLY A 24 -31.06 -10.90 -12.70
CA GLY A 24 -30.19 -9.78 -13.08
C GLY A 24 -29.67 -9.03 -11.86
N THR A 25 -30.52 -8.73 -10.88
CA THR A 25 -30.10 -8.05 -9.64
C THR A 25 -29.16 -8.91 -8.80
N VAL A 26 -29.45 -10.20 -8.63
CA VAL A 26 -28.54 -11.14 -7.96
C VAL A 26 -27.21 -11.27 -8.72
N GLY A 27 -27.26 -11.31 -10.04
CA GLY A 27 -26.08 -11.37 -10.91
C GLY A 27 -25.20 -10.12 -10.79
N VAL A 28 -25.79 -8.92 -10.75
CA VAL A 28 -25.06 -7.67 -10.56
C VAL A 28 -24.44 -7.61 -9.16
N LEU A 29 -25.18 -7.97 -8.11
CA LEU A 29 -24.65 -8.03 -6.74
C LEU A 29 -23.49 -9.02 -6.62
N GLY A 30 -23.64 -10.21 -7.20
CA GLY A 30 -22.59 -11.22 -7.25
C GLY A 30 -21.35 -10.74 -8.01
N SER A 31 -21.55 -10.03 -9.12
CA SER A 31 -20.45 -9.46 -9.92
C SER A 31 -19.70 -8.36 -9.19
N ILE A 32 -20.40 -7.50 -8.43
CA ILE A 32 -19.77 -6.45 -7.61
C ILE A 32 -18.92 -7.07 -6.50
N VAL A 33 -19.46 -8.04 -5.75
CA VAL A 33 -18.71 -8.70 -4.67
C VAL A 33 -17.53 -9.49 -5.25
N GLY A 34 -17.74 -10.22 -6.35
CA GLY A 34 -16.69 -10.97 -7.03
C GLY A 34 -15.56 -10.08 -7.55
N LEU A 35 -15.89 -8.96 -8.19
CA LEU A 35 -14.89 -8.01 -8.68
C LEU A 35 -14.10 -7.35 -7.54
N ASN A 36 -14.76 -7.01 -6.44
CA ASN A 36 -14.08 -6.49 -5.25
C ASN A 36 -13.12 -7.51 -4.64
N ALA A 37 -13.53 -8.79 -4.56
CA ALA A 37 -12.66 -9.85 -4.07
C ALA A 37 -11.42 -10.04 -4.94
N VAL A 38 -11.60 -10.05 -6.28
CA VAL A 38 -10.48 -10.12 -7.24
C VAL A 38 -9.55 -8.91 -7.09
N ALA A 39 -10.10 -7.71 -6.99
CA ALA A 39 -9.29 -6.50 -6.84
C ALA A 39 -8.46 -6.52 -5.54
N SER A 40 -9.08 -6.94 -4.43
CA SER A 40 -8.36 -7.07 -3.15
C SER A 40 -7.27 -8.14 -3.21
N ALA A 41 -7.55 -9.29 -3.83
CA ALA A 41 -6.57 -10.36 -3.98
C ALA A 41 -5.38 -9.91 -4.82
N VAL A 42 -5.62 -9.32 -6.00
CA VAL A 42 -4.54 -8.84 -6.88
C VAL A 42 -3.69 -7.78 -6.18
N ASN A 43 -4.30 -6.86 -5.43
CA ASN A 43 -3.55 -5.86 -4.69
C ASN A 43 -2.69 -6.49 -3.58
N GLY A 44 -3.24 -7.45 -2.84
CA GLY A 44 -2.49 -8.22 -1.84
C GLY A 44 -1.26 -8.91 -2.43
N GLU A 45 -1.45 -9.63 -3.54
CA GLU A 45 -0.36 -10.31 -4.25
C GLU A 45 0.68 -9.33 -4.80
N MET A 46 0.28 -8.14 -5.25
CA MET A 46 1.23 -7.11 -5.70
C MET A 46 2.07 -6.54 -4.55
N VAL A 47 1.47 -6.39 -3.36
CA VAL A 47 2.21 -5.99 -2.16
C VAL A 47 3.22 -7.07 -1.79
N GLU A 48 2.84 -8.34 -1.80
CA GLU A 48 3.74 -9.46 -1.52
C GLU A 48 4.86 -9.55 -2.56
N LEU A 49 4.55 -9.38 -3.85
CA LEU A 49 5.53 -9.30 -4.93
C LEU A 49 6.52 -8.15 -4.72
N ALA A 50 6.04 -6.95 -4.34
CA ALA A 50 6.89 -5.80 -4.06
C ALA A 50 7.80 -6.03 -2.85
N GLN A 51 7.31 -6.71 -1.80
CA GLN A 51 8.13 -7.12 -0.66
C GLN A 51 9.19 -8.15 -1.08
N GLY A 52 8.82 -9.11 -1.94
CA GLY A 52 9.76 -10.07 -2.54
C GLY A 52 10.90 -9.39 -3.27
N PHE A 53 10.61 -8.41 -4.14
CA PHE A 53 11.65 -7.61 -4.82
C PHE A 53 12.55 -6.84 -3.84
N ARG A 54 11.99 -6.32 -2.75
CA ARG A 54 12.76 -5.58 -1.74
C ARG A 54 13.64 -6.49 -0.87
N SER A 55 13.27 -7.76 -0.74
CA SER A 55 14.04 -8.75 0.02
C SER A 55 15.36 -9.15 -0.67
N LEU A 56 15.50 -8.85 -1.97
CA LEU A 56 16.75 -9.03 -2.69
C LEU A 56 17.77 -7.97 -2.26
N ASP A 57 19.04 -8.36 -2.24
CA ASP A 57 20.15 -7.42 -2.05
C ASP A 57 20.33 -6.57 -3.32
N GLN A 58 20.02 -5.28 -3.19
CA GLN A 58 20.14 -4.26 -4.23
C GLN A 58 21.47 -3.49 -4.15
N SER A 59 22.42 -3.97 -3.34
CA SER A 59 23.75 -3.40 -3.24
C SER A 59 24.55 -3.66 -4.52
N TYR A 60 25.32 -2.66 -4.96
CA TYR A 60 26.21 -2.80 -6.10
C TYR A 60 27.53 -2.05 -5.89
N VAL A 61 28.58 -2.51 -6.58
CA VAL A 61 29.87 -1.84 -6.64
C VAL A 61 30.42 -1.82 -8.06
N ILE A 62 30.71 -0.64 -8.57
CA ILE A 62 31.40 -0.38 -9.82
C ILE A 62 32.74 0.27 -9.46
N ARG A 63 33.83 -0.44 -9.71
CA ARG A 63 35.17 0.09 -9.42
C ARG A 63 35.56 1.15 -10.45
N GLY A 64 36.21 2.21 -9.97
CA GLY A 64 36.83 3.20 -10.85
C GLY A 64 38.00 2.59 -11.62
N HIS A 65 38.28 3.12 -12.80
CA HIS A 65 39.38 2.66 -13.65
C HIS A 65 40.38 3.79 -13.89
N GLN A 66 41.66 3.46 -13.81
CA GLN A 66 42.75 4.40 -14.09
C GLN A 66 43.67 3.83 -15.18
N SER A 67 44.00 4.63 -16.18
CA SER A 67 44.99 4.24 -17.20
C SER A 67 45.64 5.46 -17.83
N CYS A 68 46.96 5.41 -18.04
CA CYS A 68 47.76 6.43 -18.75
C CYS A 68 47.44 7.89 -18.37
N GLY A 69 47.27 8.18 -17.07
CA GLY A 69 46.97 9.53 -16.57
C GLY A 69 45.50 9.96 -16.65
N ALA A 70 44.63 9.13 -17.25
CA ALA A 70 43.18 9.29 -17.18
C ALA A 70 42.62 8.49 -15.99
N TRP A 71 41.57 9.03 -15.37
CA TRP A 71 40.86 8.40 -14.27
C TRP A 71 39.36 8.52 -14.45
N THR A 72 38.64 7.46 -14.12
CA THR A 72 37.17 7.43 -14.03
C THR A 72 36.78 7.00 -12.63
N ALA A 73 35.95 7.82 -11.98
CA ALA A 73 35.40 7.50 -10.67
C ALA A 73 34.55 6.23 -10.72
N GLY A 74 34.64 5.41 -9.67
CA GLY A 74 33.70 4.33 -9.45
C GLY A 74 32.40 4.85 -8.84
N SER A 75 31.43 3.95 -8.67
CA SER A 75 30.22 4.20 -7.89
C SER A 75 29.85 2.95 -7.10
N TYR A 76 29.22 3.13 -5.94
CA TYR A 76 28.68 2.01 -5.19
C TYR A 76 27.43 2.45 -4.45
N TYR A 77 26.58 1.47 -4.16
CA TYR A 77 25.43 1.62 -3.29
C TYR A 77 25.37 0.40 -2.38
N ARG A 78 25.14 0.62 -1.09
CA ARG A 78 24.89 -0.45 -0.12
C ARG A 78 23.49 -0.27 0.43
N GLN A 79 22.67 -1.28 0.27
CA GLN A 79 21.32 -1.29 0.85
C GLN A 79 21.42 -1.34 2.38
N ALA A 80 20.51 -0.63 3.06
CA ALA A 80 20.42 -0.66 4.52
C ALA A 80 20.09 -2.06 5.04
N HIS A 81 20.45 -2.35 6.29
CA HIS A 81 20.17 -3.65 6.90
C HIS A 81 18.65 -3.94 6.90
N VAL A 82 18.29 -5.22 6.86
CA VAL A 82 16.88 -5.66 6.76
C VAL A 82 16.05 -5.06 7.89
N GLU A 83 16.59 -5.02 9.11
CA GLU A 83 15.90 -4.50 10.30
C GLU A 83 15.55 -3.01 10.17
N GLU A 84 16.46 -2.18 9.67
CA GLU A 84 16.21 -0.75 9.42
C GLU A 84 15.22 -0.53 8.27
N SER A 85 15.34 -1.35 7.22
CA SER A 85 14.43 -1.30 6.06
C SER A 85 13.01 -1.74 6.41
N VAL A 86 12.86 -2.73 7.29
CA VAL A 86 11.56 -3.21 7.79
C VAL A 86 10.94 -2.18 8.73
N ALA A 87 11.72 -1.58 9.63
CA ALA A 87 11.24 -0.52 10.51
C ALA A 87 10.66 0.67 9.72
N ALA A 88 11.32 1.08 8.64
CA ALA A 88 10.82 2.14 7.76
C ALA A 88 9.52 1.74 7.03
N ILE A 89 9.33 0.46 6.69
CA ILE A 89 8.10 -0.05 6.05
C ILE A 89 6.95 -0.09 7.05
N CYS A 90 7.17 -0.62 8.24
CA CYS A 90 6.15 -0.70 9.27
C CYS A 90 5.69 0.70 9.69
N ALA A 91 6.63 1.65 9.83
CA ALA A 91 6.30 3.06 10.07
C ALA A 91 5.48 3.71 8.94
N GLN A 92 5.55 3.20 7.70
CA GLN A 92 4.76 3.68 6.57
C GLN A 92 3.41 2.93 6.42
N GLY A 93 3.34 1.67 6.84
CA GLY A 93 2.14 0.85 6.82
C GLY A 93 1.15 1.18 7.94
N GLU A 94 1.63 1.80 9.01
CA GLU A 94 0.84 2.27 10.14
C GLU A 94 0.32 3.69 9.90
N LEU A 95 -0.44 3.88 8.81
CA LEU A 95 -1.50 4.89 8.85
C LEU A 95 -2.58 4.33 9.77
N ASP A 96 -2.29 4.47 11.06
CA ASP A 96 -3.17 4.12 12.15
C ASP A 96 -4.52 4.81 11.90
N ARG A 97 -5.61 4.03 11.98
CA ARG A 97 -6.95 4.57 11.77
C ARG A 97 -7.21 5.72 12.74
N ASP A 98 -6.58 5.69 13.91
CA ASP A 98 -6.68 6.72 14.93
C ASP A 98 -5.99 8.03 14.49
N VAL A 99 -4.85 7.95 13.79
CA VAL A 99 -4.14 9.14 13.23
C VAL A 99 -4.92 9.75 12.05
N VAL A 100 -5.53 8.91 11.21
CA VAL A 100 -6.41 9.38 10.13
C VAL A 100 -7.69 10.00 10.70
N GLU A 101 -8.29 9.40 11.74
CA GLU A 101 -9.42 9.97 12.46
C GLU A 101 -9.06 11.28 13.15
N GLU A 102 -7.85 11.40 13.73
CA GLU A 102 -7.35 12.64 14.32
C GLU A 102 -7.15 13.74 13.27
N GLN A 103 -6.61 13.43 12.08
CA GLN A 103 -6.52 14.39 10.98
C GLN A 103 -7.90 14.82 10.46
N ILE A 104 -8.88 13.91 10.43
CA ILE A 104 -10.28 14.23 10.12
C ILE A 104 -10.92 15.10 11.22
N ARG A 105 -10.55 14.89 12.49
CA ARG A 105 -11.01 15.67 13.65
C ARG A 105 -10.40 17.08 13.67
N GLY A 106 -9.12 17.20 13.33
CA GLY A 106 -8.40 18.46 13.19
C GLY A 106 -8.95 19.34 12.05
N GLN A 107 -9.41 18.72 10.96
CA GLN A 107 -10.15 19.44 9.91
C GLN A 107 -11.55 19.88 10.34
N ARG A 108 -12.11 19.30 11.42
CA ARG A 108 -13.46 19.60 11.92
C ARG A 108 -13.50 20.60 13.08
N GLY A 109 -12.35 21.17 13.48
CA GLY A 109 -12.31 22.38 14.31
C GLY A 109 -12.91 22.24 15.72
N ASP A 110 -12.79 21.08 16.36
CA ASP A 110 -13.21 20.92 17.76
C ASP A 110 -12.01 20.52 18.64
N TYR A 111 -11.69 21.37 19.63
CA TYR A 111 -10.48 21.33 20.44
C TYR A 111 -10.79 20.92 21.88
N THR A 112 -10.01 19.99 22.42
CA THR A 112 -9.80 19.86 23.88
C THR A 112 -8.33 19.51 24.16
N PRO A 113 -7.63 20.23 25.07
CA PRO A 113 -6.21 19.98 25.36
C PRO A 113 -6.01 19.02 26.54
N PRO A 114 -5.01 18.12 26.49
CA PRO A 114 -4.49 17.45 27.66
C PRO A 114 -3.29 18.19 28.27
N GLU A 115 -3.17 18.05 29.60
CA GLU A 115 -2.30 18.76 30.52
C GLU A 115 -0.81 18.35 30.42
N GLN A 116 0.08 19.28 30.75
CA GLN A 116 1.54 19.14 30.69
C GLN A 116 2.11 18.24 31.79
N GLN A 117 2.96 17.25 31.44
CA GLN A 117 4.14 16.90 32.25
C GLN A 117 5.13 15.98 31.49
N GLY A 118 6.38 16.40 31.27
CA GLY A 118 7.51 15.48 31.04
C GLY A 118 8.53 15.86 29.95
N ASP A 119 9.52 16.67 30.34
CA ASP A 119 10.93 16.71 29.89
C ASP A 119 11.28 16.69 28.37
N PHE A 120 11.63 17.88 27.85
CA PHE A 120 12.25 18.05 26.53
C PHE A 120 13.76 17.76 26.63
N GLY A 121 14.12 16.49 26.51
CA GLY A 121 15.52 16.08 26.36
C GLY A 121 16.12 16.62 25.06
N THR A 122 17.21 17.37 25.15
CA THR A 122 18.05 17.76 24.02
C THR A 122 18.66 16.52 23.38
N GLY A 123 18.11 16.08 22.24
CA GLY A 123 18.63 14.96 21.47
C GLY A 123 19.98 15.32 20.82
N GLU A 124 21.00 14.52 21.14
CA GLU A 124 22.37 14.61 20.63
C GLU A 124 22.42 14.43 19.10
N ALA A 125 23.43 15.06 18.48
CA ALA A 125 23.70 14.94 17.05
C ALA A 125 23.94 13.47 16.64
N MET A 126 23.47 13.10 15.44
CA MET A 126 23.67 11.77 14.86
C MET A 126 25.16 11.43 14.78
N PRO A 127 25.59 10.21 15.15
CA PRO A 127 27.00 9.83 15.07
C PRO A 127 27.48 9.85 13.61
N GLU A 128 28.66 10.44 13.43
CA GLU A 128 29.37 10.52 12.16
C GLU A 128 29.70 9.10 11.69
N ASN A 129 29.21 8.74 10.50
CA ASN A 129 29.42 7.42 9.90
C ASN A 129 30.88 7.29 9.44
N ASP A 130 31.75 6.80 10.33
CA ASP A 130 33.16 6.53 10.05
C ASP A 130 33.27 5.36 9.07
N ILE A 131 33.35 5.66 7.78
CA ILE A 131 33.70 4.68 6.74
C ILE A 131 35.15 4.29 6.96
N ARG A 132 35.38 3.27 7.78
CA ARG A 132 36.68 2.59 7.85
C ARG A 132 36.90 1.79 6.57
N THR A 133 37.45 2.44 5.55
CA THR A 133 38.14 1.73 4.47
C THR A 133 39.50 1.29 5.01
N THR A 134 39.58 0.10 5.59
CA THR A 134 40.88 -0.53 5.84
C THR A 134 41.46 -1.01 4.51
N PRO A 135 42.75 -0.74 4.20
CA PRO A 135 43.37 -1.10 2.92
C PRO A 135 43.44 -2.59 2.54
N ASN A 136 42.85 -3.50 3.33
CA ASN A 136 43.01 -4.95 3.19
C ASN A 136 41.78 -5.69 2.61
N ASP A 137 40.73 -4.99 2.19
CA ASP A 137 39.53 -5.60 1.58
C ASP A 137 39.55 -5.54 0.03
N ALA A 138 40.74 -5.61 -0.58
CA ALA A 138 40.94 -5.64 -2.03
C ALA A 138 41.52 -6.98 -2.49
#